data_AF-W9WJR2-F1
#
_entry.id   AF-W9WJR2-F1
#
_cell.length_a   1.000
_cell.length_b   1.000
_cell.length_c   1.000
_cell.angle_alpha   90.00
_cell.angle_beta   90.00
_cell.angle_gamma   90.00
#
_symmetry.space_group_name_H-M   'P 1'
#
loop_
_entity.id
_entity.type
_entity.pdbx_description
1 polymer ?
#
loop_
_entity_poly.entity_id
_entity_poly.type
_entity_poly.pdbx_seq_one_letter_code
_entity_poly.pdbx_strand_id
1 'polypeptide(L)'
;MTDLMHRREYEDEVAAKVLANLKPALRMNPKARVFVNELFIPRLITPQAASSSTASQNMSIQQSGWPMITQMQQLGGQQLFSGKERTFEEIRNIGEMAGLRFVKYHRFRMFTGVAEFELPSSSKL
;
A
#
# COMPACT_ATOMS: atom_id res chain seq x y z
N MET A 1 -6.69 -12.58 -21.89
CA MET A 1 -6.87 -11.12 -21.90
C MET A 1 -7.14 -10.71 -20.46
N THR A 2 -6.08 -10.60 -19.66
CA THR A 2 -6.13 -10.29 -18.23
C THR A 2 -6.05 -8.78 -18.09
N ASP A 3 -7.17 -8.18 -17.73
CA ASP A 3 -7.28 -6.75 -17.47
C ASP A 3 -6.47 -6.42 -16.21
N LEU A 4 -5.23 -5.98 -16.42
CA LEU A 4 -4.35 -5.37 -15.42
C LEU A 4 -4.86 -3.94 -15.18
N MET A 5 -6.09 -3.81 -14.69
CA MET A 5 -6.62 -2.52 -14.25
C MET A 5 -5.77 -2.02 -13.08
N HIS A 6 -5.05 -0.93 -13.33
CA HIS A 6 -4.12 -0.32 -12.40
C HIS A 6 -4.90 0.23 -11.19
N ARG A 7 -4.85 -0.48 -10.06
CA ARG A 7 -5.45 -0.08 -8.77
C ARG A 7 -5.06 1.32 -8.27
N ARG A 8 -4.02 1.91 -8.84
CA ARG A 8 -3.50 3.24 -8.50
C ARG A 8 -4.47 4.37 -8.86
N GLU A 9 -5.40 4.13 -9.79
CA GLU A 9 -6.33 5.16 -10.29
C GLU A 9 -7.64 5.29 -9.48
N TYR A 10 -7.90 4.35 -8.56
CA TYR A 10 -9.12 4.36 -7.76
C TYR A 10 -8.91 5.05 -6.42
N GLU A 11 -9.88 5.83 -5.96
CA GLU A 11 -9.97 6.26 -4.56
C GLU A 11 -10.03 5.06 -3.60
N ASP A 12 -9.60 5.26 -2.35
CA ASP A 12 -9.45 4.19 -1.35
C ASP A 12 -10.75 3.38 -1.15
N GLU A 13 -11.91 4.06 -1.16
CA GLU A 13 -13.23 3.42 -1.09
C GLU A 13 -13.55 2.53 -2.28
N VAL A 14 -13.15 2.95 -3.49
CA VAL A 14 -13.38 2.17 -4.72
C VAL A 14 -12.45 0.97 -4.75
N ALA A 15 -11.18 1.14 -4.35
CA ALA A 15 -10.24 0.04 -4.21
C ALA A 15 -10.71 -1.01 -3.18
N ALA A 16 -11.34 -0.58 -2.08
CA ALA A 16 -11.94 -1.44 -1.07
C ALA A 16 -13.16 -2.19 -1.63
N LYS A 17 -14.05 -1.52 -2.39
CA LYS A 17 -15.19 -2.17 -3.07
C LYS A 17 -14.73 -3.25 -4.04
N VAL A 18 -13.67 -2.99 -4.82
CA VAL A 18 -13.08 -3.98 -5.73
C VAL A 18 -12.54 -5.19 -4.95
N LEU A 19 -11.85 -4.98 -3.82
CA LEU A 19 -11.42 -6.10 -2.97
C LEU A 19 -12.61 -6.88 -2.40
N ALA A 20 -13.67 -6.19 -1.99
CA ALA A 20 -14.84 -6.80 -1.39
C ALA A 20 -15.56 -7.76 -2.35
N ASN A 21 -15.48 -7.51 -3.67
CA ASN A 21 -16.02 -8.40 -4.70
C ASN A 21 -15.35 -9.78 -4.74
N LEU A 22 -14.16 -9.94 -4.14
CA LEU A 22 -13.47 -11.23 -4.05
C LEU A 22 -14.05 -12.12 -2.93
N LYS A 23 -14.77 -11.57 -1.96
CA LYS A 23 -15.25 -12.30 -0.78
C LYS A 23 -16.11 -13.54 -1.10
N PRO A 24 -17.05 -13.52 -2.07
CA PRO A 24 -17.79 -14.72 -2.44
C PRO A 24 -16.88 -15.88 -2.86
N ALA A 25 -15.83 -15.61 -3.64
CA ALA A 25 -14.85 -16.61 -4.04
C ALA A 25 -14.00 -17.11 -2.86
N LEU A 26 -13.59 -16.20 -1.97
CA LEU A 26 -12.84 -16.57 -0.77
C LEU A 26 -13.67 -17.42 0.22
N ARG A 27 -15.00 -17.25 0.27
CA ARG A 27 -15.88 -18.11 1.07
C ARG A 27 -15.95 -19.54 0.55
N MET A 28 -15.86 -19.72 -0.78
CA MET A 28 -15.84 -21.05 -1.39
C MET A 28 -14.53 -21.80 -1.12
N ASN A 29 -13.42 -21.08 -0.93
CA ASN A 29 -12.15 -21.65 -0.53
C ASN A 29 -11.51 -20.84 0.62
N PRO A 30 -11.75 -21.21 1.88
CA PRO A 30 -11.19 -20.51 3.04
C PRO A 30 -9.65 -20.51 3.13
N LYS A 31 -8.98 -21.39 2.38
CA LYS A 31 -7.51 -21.41 2.28
C LYS A 31 -6.98 -20.43 1.24
N ALA A 32 -7.84 -19.82 0.43
CA ALA A 32 -7.45 -18.83 -0.55
C ALA A 32 -6.88 -17.58 0.12
N ARG A 33 -6.02 -16.88 -0.63
CA ARG A 33 -5.35 -15.66 -0.21
C ARG A 33 -5.51 -14.60 -1.30
N VAL A 34 -5.58 -13.35 -0.89
CA VAL A 34 -5.53 -12.19 -1.79
C VAL A 34 -4.14 -11.59 -1.68
N PHE A 35 -3.45 -11.51 -2.81
CA PHE A 35 -2.14 -10.90 -2.91
C PHE A 35 -2.26 -9.57 -3.66
N VAL A 36 -1.95 -8.48 -2.98
CA VAL A 36 -1.88 -7.13 -3.58
C VAL A 36 -0.42 -6.82 -3.81
N ASN A 37 0.03 -7.00 -5.05
CA ASN A 37 1.37 -6.61 -5.50
C ASN A 37 1.36 -5.14 -5.89
N GLU A 38 2.12 -4.31 -5.19
CA GLU A 38 2.14 -2.86 -5.44
C GLU A 38 3.49 -2.23 -5.11
N LEU A 39 3.66 -0.99 -5.58
CA LEU A 39 4.68 -0.08 -5.07
C LEU A 39 4.23 0.48 -3.72
N PHE A 40 5.04 0.25 -2.69
CA PHE A 40 4.79 0.74 -1.34
C PHE A 40 5.71 1.93 -1.07
N ILE A 41 5.15 3.13 -1.08
CA ILE A 41 5.92 4.31 -0.69
C ILE A 41 6.19 4.27 0.83
N PRO A 42 7.43 4.48 1.27
CA PRO A 42 7.72 4.59 2.69
C PRO A 42 7.11 5.88 3.23
N ARG A 43 6.62 5.82 4.47
CA ARG A 43 6.24 7.01 5.20
C ARG A 43 7.49 7.86 5.40
N LEU A 44 7.47 9.11 4.94
CA LEU A 44 8.56 10.05 5.21
C LEU A 44 8.72 10.15 6.73
N ILE A 45 9.93 9.87 7.20
CA ILE A 45 10.29 10.05 8.61
C ILE A 45 10.40 11.56 8.82
N THR A 46 9.31 12.18 9.30
CA THR A 46 9.38 13.54 9.82
C THR A 46 9.63 13.43 11.32
N PRO A 47 10.82 13.78 11.83
CA PRO A 47 11.06 13.83 13.27
C PRO A 47 10.04 14.77 13.93
N GLN A 48 9.48 14.41 15.08
CA GLN A 48 8.50 15.24 15.79
C GLN A 48 9.02 16.67 16.10
N ALA A 49 10.34 16.84 16.21
CA ALA A 49 11.00 18.13 16.41
C ALA A 49 11.13 19.00 15.14
N ALA A 50 10.76 18.49 13.96
CA ALA A 50 10.94 19.16 12.67
C ALA A 50 9.73 19.99 12.22
N SER A 51 8.71 20.18 13.07
CA SER A 51 7.46 20.86 12.67
C SER A 51 7.61 22.35 12.37
N SER A 52 8.74 22.98 12.72
CA SER A 52 8.99 24.41 12.55
C SER A 52 10.14 24.77 11.61
N SER A 53 10.85 23.79 11.04
CA SER A 53 11.94 24.03 10.09
C SER A 53 11.69 23.34 8.75
N THR A 54 12.16 23.94 7.66
CA THR A 54 12.02 23.37 6.32
C THR A 54 12.70 22.00 6.26
N ALA A 55 12.08 21.04 5.56
CA ALA A 55 12.57 19.66 5.49
C ALA A 55 14.06 19.57 5.09
N SER A 56 14.52 20.50 4.24
CA SER A 56 15.91 20.64 3.81
C SER A 56 16.91 20.94 4.94
N GLN A 57 16.47 21.56 6.05
CA GLN A 57 17.34 21.91 7.19
C GLN A 57 17.58 20.76 8.16
N ASN A 58 16.72 19.73 8.16
CA ASN A 58 16.85 18.57 9.04
C ASN A 58 17.32 17.30 8.31
N MET A 59 17.67 17.41 7.02
CA MET A 59 18.21 16.30 6.25
C MET A 59 19.67 16.05 6.66
N SER A 60 19.95 14.85 7.16
CA SER A 60 21.35 14.46 7.41
C SER A 60 22.11 14.40 6.08
N ILE A 61 23.38 14.83 6.08
CA ILE A 61 24.28 14.74 4.91
C ILE A 61 24.50 13.26 4.50
N GLN A 62 24.20 12.32 5.39
CA GLN A 62 24.36 10.88 5.22
C GLN A 62 23.00 10.16 5.10
N GLN A 63 22.01 10.73 4.42
CA GLN A 63 20.81 9.97 4.11
C GLN A 63 21.16 8.82 3.15
N SER A 64 20.64 7.63 3.43
CA SER A 64 20.57 6.58 2.41
C SER A 64 19.89 7.17 1.17
N GLY A 65 20.18 6.69 -0.05
CA GLY A 65 19.47 7.17 -1.26
C GLY A 65 17.94 6.95 -1.23
N TRP A 66 17.44 6.36 -0.16
CA TRP A 66 16.05 6.00 0.08
C TRP A 66 15.09 7.21 0.04
N PRO A 67 15.28 8.33 0.77
CA PRO A 67 14.36 9.46 0.70
C PRO A 67 14.37 10.13 -0.68
N MET A 68 15.52 10.21 -1.33
CA MET A 68 15.66 10.77 -2.68
C MET A 68 14.91 9.91 -3.71
N ILE A 69 15.08 8.59 -3.69
CA ILE A 69 14.36 7.68 -4.59
C ILE A 69 12.84 7.80 -4.36
N THR A 70 12.41 7.91 -3.10
CA THR A 70 10.98 7.98 -2.78
C THR A 70 10.37 9.31 -3.18
N GLN A 71 11.13 10.39 -3.07
CA GLN A 71 10.72 11.71 -3.52
C GLN A 71 10.69 11.79 -5.05
N MET A 72 11.67 11.19 -5.74
CA MET A 72 11.65 11.05 -7.21
C MET A 72 10.47 10.20 -7.69
N GLN A 73 10.12 9.14 -6.98
CA GLN A 73 8.96 8.30 -7.31
C GLN A 73 7.64 8.98 -7.02
N GLN A 74 7.54 9.73 -5.93
CA GLN A 74 6.34 10.50 -5.63
C GLN A 74 6.13 11.61 -6.67
N LEU A 75 7.19 12.32 -7.05
CA LEU A 75 7.13 13.34 -8.10
C LEU A 75 6.88 12.73 -9.49
N GLY A 76 7.55 11.63 -9.82
CA GLY A 76 7.36 10.91 -11.09
C GLY A 76 6.00 10.23 -11.19
N GLY A 77 5.50 9.69 -10.08
CA GLY A 77 4.14 9.19 -9.92
C GLY A 77 3.15 10.30 -10.17
N GLN A 78 3.21 11.41 -9.42
CA GLN A 78 2.33 12.57 -9.61
C GLN A 78 2.35 13.16 -11.02
N GLN A 79 3.48 13.14 -11.73
CA GLN A 79 3.59 13.68 -13.08
C GLN A 79 3.15 12.72 -14.19
N LEU A 80 3.34 11.41 -14.05
CA LEU A 80 3.10 10.43 -15.12
C LEU A 80 1.79 9.65 -14.94
N PHE A 81 1.36 9.46 -13.69
CA PHE A 81 0.20 8.68 -13.35
C PHE A 81 -0.60 9.51 -12.35
N SER A 82 -1.76 10.03 -12.72
CA SER A 82 -2.66 10.75 -11.80
C SER A 82 -3.18 9.86 -10.63
N GLY A 83 -2.53 8.72 -10.36
CA GLY A 83 -2.81 7.79 -9.29
C GLY A 83 -2.04 8.10 -8.02
N LYS A 84 -2.71 7.87 -6.90
CA LYS A 84 -2.16 8.01 -5.55
C LYS A 84 -1.25 6.79 -5.27
N GLU A 85 0.06 7.01 -5.21
CA GLU A 85 0.99 6.01 -4.66
C GLU A 85 0.73 5.87 -3.14
N ARG A 86 0.65 4.65 -2.62
CA ARG A 86 0.18 4.37 -1.26
C ARG A 86 1.25 3.77 -0.38
N THR A 87 1.24 4.17 0.88
CA THR A 87 2.02 3.55 1.93
C THR A 87 1.50 2.14 2.24
N PHE A 88 2.32 1.33 2.89
CA PHE A 88 1.90 0.03 3.41
C PHE A 88 0.68 0.12 4.35
N GLU A 89 0.65 1.15 5.20
CA GLU A 89 -0.47 1.37 6.12
C GLU A 89 -1.77 1.65 5.34
N GLU A 90 -1.72 2.47 4.29
CA GLU A 90 -2.89 2.75 3.44
C GLU A 90 -3.40 1.49 2.73
N ILE A 91 -2.51 0.70 2.13
CA ILE A 91 -2.89 -0.56 1.47
C ILE A 91 -3.50 -1.55 2.48
N ARG A 92 -2.93 -1.65 3.69
CA ARG A 92 -3.49 -2.50 4.76
C ARG A 92 -4.90 -2.03 5.12
N ASN A 93 -5.09 -0.72 5.34
CA ASN A 93 -6.37 -0.14 5.70
C ASN A 93 -7.43 -0.39 4.62
N ILE A 94 -7.08 -0.30 3.33
CA ILE A 94 -8.00 -0.64 2.22
C ILE A 94 -8.44 -2.10 2.28
N GLY A 95 -7.52 -3.01 2.59
CA GLY A 95 -7.84 -4.43 2.79
C GLY A 95 -8.80 -4.66 3.96
N GLU A 96 -8.57 -3.98 5.08
CA GLU A 96 -9.42 -4.04 6.27
C GLU A 96 -10.81 -3.44 6.00
N MET A 97 -10.90 -2.31 5.30
CA MET A 97 -12.17 -1.71 4.83
C MET A 97 -12.96 -2.67 3.93
N ALA A 98 -12.28 -3.50 3.15
CA ALA A 98 -12.93 -4.52 2.33
C ALA A 98 -13.48 -5.72 3.15
N GLY A 99 -13.17 -5.78 4.45
CA GLY A 99 -13.49 -6.88 5.34
C GLY A 99 -12.52 -8.06 5.21
N LEU A 100 -11.29 -7.81 4.78
CA LEU A 100 -10.21 -8.80 4.75
C LEU A 100 -9.28 -8.61 5.95
N ARG A 101 -8.68 -9.71 6.40
CA ARG A 101 -7.66 -9.71 7.46
C ARG A 101 -6.28 -9.68 6.83
N PHE A 102 -5.44 -8.75 7.26
CA PHE A 102 -4.03 -8.75 6.87
C PHE A 102 -3.29 -9.95 7.47
N VAL A 103 -2.44 -10.59 6.66
CA VAL A 103 -1.65 -11.76 7.06
C VAL A 103 -0.17 -11.40 7.13
N LYS A 104 0.41 -10.97 6.00
CA LYS A 104 1.85 -10.78 5.88
C LYS A 104 2.19 -9.78 4.79
N TYR A 105 3.29 -9.05 5.00
CA TYR A 105 3.93 -8.25 3.97
C TYR A 105 5.15 -9.00 3.45
N HIS A 106 5.15 -9.32 2.16
CA HIS A 106 6.29 -9.89 1.46
C HIS A 106 7.06 -8.76 0.79
N ARG A 107 8.08 -8.26 1.48
CA ARG A 107 8.93 -7.18 0.95
C ARG A 107 9.86 -7.74 -0.13
N PHE A 108 9.80 -7.16 -1.33
CA PHE A 108 10.82 -7.39 -2.36
C PHE A 108 11.92 -6.32 -2.27
N ARG A 109 12.81 -6.29 -3.27
CA ARG A 109 13.93 -5.34 -3.28
C ARG A 109 13.40 -3.91 -3.45
N MET A 110 13.99 -3.00 -2.67
CA MET A 110 13.62 -1.57 -2.61
C MET A 110 12.18 -1.34 -2.14
N PHE A 111 11.27 -0.99 -3.04
CA PHE A 111 9.94 -0.38 -2.79
C PHE A 111 8.76 -1.18 -3.36
N THR A 112 9.02 -2.35 -3.93
CA THR A 112 7.97 -3.29 -4.33
C THR A 112 7.72 -4.30 -3.23
N GLY A 113 6.49 -4.76 -3.12
CA GLY A 113 6.16 -5.85 -2.21
C GLY A 113 4.79 -6.42 -2.50
N VAL A 114 4.38 -7.35 -1.66
CA VAL A 114 3.05 -7.93 -1.71
C VAL A 114 2.42 -7.89 -0.33
N ALA A 115 1.26 -7.25 -0.22
CA ALA A 115 0.41 -7.38 0.95
C ALA A 115 -0.51 -8.59 0.76
N GLU A 116 -0.40 -9.55 1.68
CA GLU A 116 -1.23 -10.75 1.72
C GLU A 116 -2.40 -10.54 2.69
N PHE A 117 -3.59 -10.90 2.22
CA PHE A 117 -4.82 -10.87 2.99
C PHE A 117 -5.56 -12.20 2.88
N GLU A 118 -6.42 -12.45 3.86
CA GLU A 118 -7.35 -13.57 3.86
C GLU A 118 -8.75 -13.11 4.29
N LEU A 119 -9.75 -13.95 4.05
CA LEU A 119 -11.05 -13.76 4.65
C LEU A 119 -10.95 -14.14 6.15
N PRO A 120 -11.44 -13.30 7.08
CA PRO A 120 -11.45 -13.65 8.49
C PRO A 120 -12.22 -14.96 8.70
N SER A 121 -11.63 -15.93 9.40
CA SER A 121 -12.35 -17.06 9.94
C SER A 121 -13.42 -16.52 10.88
N SER A 122 -14.71 -16.76 10.62
CA SER A 122 -15.73 -16.52 11.65
C SER A 122 -15.29 -17.32 12.88
N SER A 123 -14.98 -16.63 13.98
CA SER A 123 -14.81 -17.30 15.26
C SER A 123 -16.11 -18.05 15.51
N LYS A 124 -16.04 -19.38 15.54
CA LYS A 124 -17.14 -20.19 16.05
C LYS A 124 -17.29 -19.79 17.51
N LEU A 125 -18.27 -18.93 17.78
CA LEU A 125 -18.87 -18.77 19.11
C LEU A 125 -19.78 -19.98 19.35
#